data_AF-A0A969IL30-F1
#
_entry.id   AF-A0A969IL30-F1
#
_cell.length_a   1.000
_cell.length_b   1.000
_cell.length_c   1.000
_cell.angle_alpha   90.00
_cell.angle_beta   90.00
_cell.angle_gamma   90.00
#
_symmetry.space_group_name_H-M   'P 1'
#
loop_
_entity.id
_entity.type
_entity.pdbx_description
1 polymer ?
#
loop_
_entity_poly.entity_id
_entity_poly.type
_entity_poly.pdbx_seq_one_letter_code
_entity_poly.pdbx_strand_id
1 'polypeptide(L)'
;MTGGRLTLTGRAQPTVSPTAKLRFLARHQSARAYAEFPDFAMYAFEVTGGHYIGGFGRIVDLLPADLIASVGATELTLAETDIVSHMNTDHADAVALYATEIAKSQPGDWRMCGIDSAGFDLLHRSSAVRVEFPEPVRTPNEARLALVALAKQARAQRSAAASE
;
A
#
# COMPACT_ATOMS: atom_id res chain seq x y z
N MET A 1 14.51 16.90 9.74
CA MET A 1 14.75 16.20 8.45
C MET A 1 15.72 15.06 8.73
N THR A 2 15.21 13.95 9.24
CA THR A 2 16.00 12.77 9.58
C THR A 2 15.17 11.59 9.10
N GLY A 3 15.47 11.13 7.90
CA GLY A 3 14.80 10.01 7.26
C GLY A 3 15.76 9.37 6.28
N GLY A 4 15.74 8.05 6.20
CA GLY A 4 16.49 7.31 5.18
C GLY A 4 16.06 7.77 3.79
N ARG A 5 17.01 7.86 2.86
CA ARG A 5 16.78 8.23 1.47
C ARG A 5 17.12 7.03 0.59
N LEU A 6 16.23 6.67 -0.31
CA LEU A 6 16.45 5.63 -1.31
C LEU A 6 16.40 6.28 -2.69
N THR A 7 17.49 6.15 -3.45
CA THR A 7 17.52 6.48 -4.88
C THR A 7 17.33 5.21 -5.67
N LEU A 8 16.36 5.18 -6.58
CA LEU A 8 16.16 4.05 -7.50
C LEU A 8 16.75 4.38 -8.86
N THR A 9 17.51 3.45 -9.42
CA THR A 9 18.05 3.54 -10.78
C THR A 9 17.33 2.51 -11.65
N GLY A 10 17.00 2.87 -12.88
CA GLY A 10 16.19 2.02 -13.74
C GLY A 10 15.76 2.68 -15.03
N ARG A 11 14.84 2.02 -15.74
CA ARG A 11 14.27 2.48 -17.01
C ARG A 11 12.78 2.72 -16.88
N ALA A 12 12.32 3.91 -17.25
CA ALA A 12 10.91 4.19 -17.44
C ALA A 12 10.49 3.76 -18.86
N GLN A 13 9.47 2.91 -18.97
CA GLN A 13 8.95 2.45 -20.25
C GLN A 13 7.42 2.54 -20.26
N PRO A 14 6.79 2.85 -21.41
CA PRO A 14 5.34 2.80 -21.53
C PRO A 14 4.82 1.43 -21.11
N THR A 15 3.71 1.40 -20.35
CA THR A 15 3.08 0.15 -19.93
C THR A 15 1.66 0.04 -20.45
N VAL A 16 1.32 -1.16 -20.91
CA VAL A 16 -0.04 -1.56 -21.32
C VAL A 16 -0.71 -2.43 -20.27
N SER A 17 -0.15 -2.49 -19.05
CA SER A 17 -0.73 -3.27 -17.97
C SER A 17 -2.16 -2.78 -17.68
N PRO A 18 -3.17 -3.68 -17.70
CA PRO A 18 -4.55 -3.29 -17.49
C PRO A 18 -4.80 -2.74 -16.08
N THR A 19 -3.94 -3.09 -15.12
CA THR A 19 -4.06 -2.65 -13.72
C THR A 19 -3.31 -1.36 -13.40
N ALA A 20 -2.40 -0.89 -14.27
CA ALA A 20 -1.53 0.23 -13.97
C ALA A 20 -2.33 1.52 -13.68
N LYS A 21 -3.26 1.89 -14.56
CA LYS A 21 -4.10 3.09 -14.38
C LYS A 21 -4.97 2.97 -13.12
N LEU A 22 -5.55 1.79 -12.85
CA LEU A 22 -6.38 1.56 -11.67
C LEU A 22 -5.58 1.74 -10.37
N ARG A 23 -4.39 1.12 -10.25
CA ARG A 23 -3.51 1.24 -9.07
C ARG A 23 -2.99 2.67 -8.89
N PHE A 24 -2.66 3.35 -9.98
CA PHE A 24 -2.25 4.75 -9.95
C PHE A 24 -3.35 5.66 -9.42
N LEU A 25 -4.58 5.55 -9.93
CA LEU A 25 -5.72 6.36 -9.50
C LEU A 25 -6.20 6.01 -8.08
N ALA A 26 -6.01 4.77 -7.64
CA ALA A 26 -6.24 4.38 -6.26
C ALA A 26 -5.31 5.16 -5.32
N ARG A 27 -4.06 5.44 -5.69
CA ARG A 27 -3.14 6.26 -4.89
C ARG A 27 -3.32 7.76 -5.10
N HIS A 28 -3.59 8.19 -6.33
CA HIS A 28 -3.64 9.59 -6.75
C HIS A 28 -5.05 9.99 -7.22
N GLN A 29 -6.00 10.14 -6.29
CA GLN A 29 -7.38 10.49 -6.64
C GLN A 29 -7.51 11.82 -7.40
N SER A 30 -6.68 12.81 -7.08
CA SER A 30 -6.64 14.10 -7.78
C SER A 30 -6.23 13.98 -9.24
N ALA A 31 -5.57 12.88 -9.63
CA ALA A 31 -5.14 12.64 -11.00
C ALA A 31 -6.27 12.13 -11.91
N ARG A 32 -7.47 11.80 -11.39
CA ARG A 32 -8.58 11.23 -12.17
C ARG A 32 -8.98 12.10 -13.37
N ALA A 33 -9.05 13.42 -13.18
CA ALA A 33 -9.42 14.33 -14.26
C ALA A 33 -8.38 14.35 -15.39
N TYR A 34 -7.10 14.24 -15.03
CA TYR A 34 -5.98 14.27 -15.98
C TYR A 34 -5.78 12.93 -16.69
N ALA A 35 -6.10 11.83 -16.02
CA ALA A 35 -5.90 10.48 -16.56
C ALA A 35 -6.83 10.13 -17.74
N GLU A 36 -7.83 10.98 -18.03
CA GLU A 36 -8.71 10.87 -19.20
C GLU A 36 -8.23 11.69 -20.40
N PHE A 37 -7.16 12.48 -20.25
CA PHE A 37 -6.62 13.24 -21.36
C PHE A 37 -5.85 12.33 -22.35
N PRO A 38 -5.93 12.61 -23.66
CA PRO A 38 -5.32 11.75 -24.69
C PRO A 38 -3.79 11.73 -24.66
N ASP A 39 -3.16 12.73 -24.03
CA ASP A 39 -1.71 12.84 -23.83
C ASP A 39 -1.26 12.22 -22.49
N PHE A 40 -2.17 11.69 -21.68
CA PHE A 40 -1.83 10.99 -20.46
C PHE A 40 -1.39 9.55 -20.77
N ALA A 41 -0.20 9.18 -20.32
CA ALA A 41 0.37 7.86 -20.55
C ALA A 41 0.88 7.22 -19.25
N MET A 42 0.67 5.90 -19.13
CA MET A 42 1.21 5.12 -18.02
C MET A 42 2.61 4.62 -18.36
N TYR A 43 3.53 4.80 -17.43
CA TYR A 43 4.88 4.24 -17.49
C TYR A 43 5.10 3.30 -16.32
N ALA A 44 5.79 2.18 -16.58
CA ALA A 44 6.36 1.33 -15.55
C ALA A 44 7.85 1.66 -15.40
N PHE A 45 8.34 1.68 -14.17
CA PHE A 45 9.75 1.89 -13.87
C PHE A 45 10.40 0.53 -13.55
N GLU A 46 11.20 0.02 -14.49
CA GLU A 46 11.99 -1.19 -14.33
C GLU A 46 13.23 -0.87 -13.47
N VAL A 47 13.20 -1.28 -12.20
CA VAL A 47 14.30 -1.03 -11.25
C VAL A 47 15.49 -1.92 -11.58
N THR A 48 16.65 -1.32 -11.83
CA THR A 48 17.92 -1.99 -12.08
C THR A 48 18.88 -1.91 -10.88
N GLY A 49 18.57 -1.10 -9.87
CA GLY A 49 19.30 -1.02 -8.61
C GLY A 49 18.81 0.11 -7.73
N GLY A 50 19.37 0.21 -6.53
CA GLY A 50 19.06 1.29 -5.60
C GLY A 50 20.24 1.67 -4.73
N HIS A 51 20.26 2.92 -4.28
CA HIS A 51 21.27 3.45 -3.37
C HIS A 51 20.57 4.01 -2.14
N TYR A 52 20.79 3.36 -0.99
CA TYR A 52 20.15 3.70 0.27
C TYR A 52 21.10 4.43 1.20
N ILE A 53 20.66 5.59 1.72
CA ILE A 53 21.36 6.39 2.73
C ILE A 53 20.44 6.46 3.95
N GLY A 54 20.69 5.62 4.96
CA GLY A 54 19.86 5.49 6.15
C GLY A 54 20.15 6.48 7.28
N GLY A 55 21.17 7.34 7.15
CA GLY A 55 21.67 8.20 8.22
C GLY A 55 23.15 7.95 8.51
N PHE A 56 23.58 8.17 9.75
CA PHE A 56 25.00 8.06 10.17
C PHE A 56 25.62 6.71 9.76
N GLY A 57 26.43 6.72 8.69
CA GLY A 57 27.29 5.61 8.26
C GLY A 57 26.60 4.43 7.57
N ARG A 58 25.27 4.42 7.40
CA ARG A 58 24.57 3.32 6.70
C ARG A 58 24.27 3.72 5.25
N ILE A 59 25.23 3.42 4.37
CA ILE A 59 25.14 3.65 2.94
C ILE A 59 25.33 2.30 2.25
N VAL A 60 24.33 1.83 1.51
CA VAL A 60 24.36 0.52 0.83
C VAL A 60 23.78 0.62 -0.57
N ASP A 61 24.44 -0.05 -1.51
CA ASP A 61 23.86 -0.35 -2.81
C ASP A 61 23.00 -1.61 -2.70
N LEU A 62 21.83 -1.57 -3.33
CA LEU A 62 20.81 -2.60 -3.29
C LEU A 62 20.61 -3.15 -4.69
N LEU A 63 20.54 -4.48 -4.80
CA LEU A 63 20.22 -5.17 -6.03
C LEU A 63 18.71 -5.13 -6.28
N PRO A 64 18.23 -5.32 -7.52
CA PRO A 64 16.79 -5.41 -7.80
C PRO A 64 16.04 -6.41 -6.92
N ALA A 65 16.68 -7.54 -6.58
CA ALA A 65 16.09 -8.57 -5.71
C ALA A 65 15.89 -8.11 -4.25
N ASP A 66 16.62 -7.08 -3.80
CA ASP A 66 16.45 -6.48 -2.47
C ASP A 66 15.33 -5.44 -2.45
N LEU A 67 14.94 -4.94 -3.62
CA LEU A 67 14.00 -3.82 -3.81
C LEU A 67 12.61 -4.27 -4.25
N ILE A 68 12.54 -5.38 -4.98
CA ILE A 68 11.31 -5.90 -5.56
C ILE A 68 10.91 -7.16 -4.79
N ALA A 69 9.75 -7.11 -4.14
CA ALA A 69 9.20 -8.27 -3.46
C ALA A 69 8.99 -9.44 -4.45
N SER A 70 9.39 -10.64 -4.01
CA SER A 70 9.23 -11.88 -4.77
C SER A 70 7.78 -12.11 -5.19
N VAL A 71 7.58 -12.32 -6.50
CA VAL A 71 6.30 -12.63 -7.15
C VAL A 71 5.86 -14.04 -6.76
N GLY A 72 5.16 -14.16 -5.64
CA GLY A 72 4.53 -15.40 -5.16
C GLY A 72 3.04 -15.27 -4.86
N ALA A 73 2.41 -14.18 -5.31
CA ALA A 73 1.04 -13.78 -4.93
C ALA A 73 0.23 -13.32 -6.16
N THR A 74 0.31 -14.07 -7.27
CA THR A 74 -0.39 -13.74 -8.51
C THR A 74 -1.90 -13.63 -8.32
N GLU A 75 -2.50 -14.56 -7.58
CA GLU A 75 -3.94 -14.54 -7.27
C GLU A 75 -4.34 -13.28 -6.48
N LEU A 76 -3.57 -12.93 -5.47
CA LEU A 76 -3.78 -11.69 -4.72
C LEU A 76 -3.65 -10.45 -5.62
N THR A 77 -2.65 -10.44 -6.50
CA THR A 77 -2.41 -9.31 -7.42
C THR A 77 -3.60 -9.11 -8.36
N LEU A 78 -4.19 -10.19 -8.87
CA LEU A 78 -5.38 -10.13 -9.72
C LEU A 78 -6.62 -9.64 -8.94
N ALA A 79 -6.73 -9.98 -7.66
CA ALA A 79 -7.85 -9.58 -6.81
C ALA A 79 -7.68 -8.21 -6.13
N GLU A 80 -6.51 -7.56 -6.22
CA GLU A 80 -6.18 -6.32 -5.50
C GLU A 80 -7.27 -5.25 -5.68
N THR A 81 -7.72 -5.05 -6.93
CA THR A 81 -8.73 -4.01 -7.24
C THR A 81 -10.06 -4.29 -6.54
N ASP A 82 -10.53 -5.54 -6.57
CA ASP A 82 -11.80 -5.93 -5.97
C ASP A 82 -11.74 -5.85 -4.45
N ILE A 83 -10.65 -6.31 -3.84
CA ILE A 83 -10.42 -6.22 -2.39
C ILE A 83 -10.43 -4.75 -1.95
N VAL A 84 -9.69 -3.88 -2.64
CA VAL A 84 -9.63 -2.45 -2.32
C VAL A 84 -11.00 -1.80 -2.46
N SER A 85 -11.76 -2.13 -3.52
CA SER A 85 -13.11 -1.60 -3.73
C SER A 85 -14.08 -2.04 -2.63
N HIS A 86 -14.10 -3.33 -2.30
CA HIS A 86 -14.94 -3.91 -1.26
C HIS A 86 -14.64 -3.31 0.11
N MET A 87 -13.35 -3.20 0.48
CA MET A 87 -12.95 -2.62 1.76
C MET A 87 -13.38 -1.16 1.92
N ASN A 88 -13.30 -0.37 0.85
CA ASN A 88 -13.70 1.03 0.89
C ASN A 88 -15.23 1.23 0.85
N THR A 89 -15.97 0.29 0.27
CA THR A 89 -17.44 0.40 0.12
C THR A 89 -18.16 -0.14 1.35
N ASP A 90 -17.77 -1.32 1.82
CA ASP A 90 -18.54 -2.08 2.82
C ASP A 90 -17.90 -2.03 4.21
N HIS A 91 -16.62 -1.62 4.31
CA HIS A 91 -15.81 -1.75 5.52
C HIS A 91 -14.99 -0.49 5.85
N ALA A 92 -15.53 0.70 5.54
CA ALA A 92 -14.90 1.97 5.85
C ALA A 92 -14.63 2.15 7.36
N ASP A 93 -15.46 1.56 8.23
CA ASP A 93 -15.26 1.53 9.68
C ASP A 93 -13.98 0.77 10.05
N ALA A 94 -13.75 -0.40 9.44
CA ALA A 94 -12.56 -1.21 9.65
C ALA A 94 -11.31 -0.50 9.11
N VAL A 95 -11.41 0.17 7.95
CA VAL A 95 -10.32 0.98 7.39
C VAL A 95 -9.90 2.09 8.34
N ALA A 96 -10.86 2.82 8.93
CA ALA A 96 -10.56 3.84 9.93
C ALA A 96 -9.88 3.26 11.17
N LEU A 97 -10.35 2.10 11.66
CA LEU A 97 -9.76 1.41 12.81
C LEU A 97 -8.33 0.91 12.53
N TYR A 98 -8.02 0.45 11.33
CA TYR A 98 -6.65 0.08 10.97
C TYR A 98 -5.72 1.29 11.07
N ALA A 99 -6.16 2.44 10.58
CA ALA A 99 -5.35 3.65 10.63
C ALA A 99 -5.13 4.14 12.07
N THR A 100 -6.17 4.20 12.90
CA THR A 100 -6.07 4.77 14.26
C THR A 100 -5.49 3.80 15.27
N GLU A 101 -5.92 2.53 15.24
CA GLU A 101 -5.55 1.56 16.26
C GLU A 101 -4.31 0.77 15.88
N ILE A 102 -4.14 0.40 14.62
CA ILE A 102 -2.96 -0.40 14.22
C ILE A 102 -1.81 0.51 13.81
N ALA A 103 -2.03 1.44 12.88
CA ALA A 103 -1.00 2.37 12.41
C ALA A 103 -0.81 3.60 13.31
N LYS A 104 -1.55 3.71 14.41
CA LYS A 104 -1.47 4.82 15.40
C LYS A 104 -1.51 6.21 14.77
N SER A 105 -2.27 6.35 13.70
CA SER A 105 -2.48 7.61 12.99
C SER A 105 -3.63 8.41 13.57
N GLN A 106 -3.69 9.69 13.22
CA GLN A 106 -4.83 10.54 13.59
C GLN A 106 -6.13 10.05 12.91
N PRO A 107 -7.29 10.23 13.56
CA PRO A 107 -8.58 9.99 12.93
C PRO A 107 -8.75 10.81 11.65
N GLY A 108 -9.44 10.24 10.66
CA GLY A 108 -9.73 10.89 9.40
C GLY A 108 -10.47 9.98 8.43
N ASP A 109 -10.84 10.53 7.28
CA ASP A 109 -11.43 9.80 6.15
C ASP A 109 -10.35 8.95 5.46
N TRP A 110 -9.96 7.86 6.12
CA TRP A 110 -8.98 6.91 5.60
C TRP A 110 -9.61 6.02 4.53
N ARG A 111 -8.83 5.72 3.50
CA ARG A 111 -9.21 4.78 2.43
C ARG A 111 -8.06 3.84 2.13
N MET A 112 -8.37 2.59 1.81
CA MET A 112 -7.38 1.65 1.29
C MET A 112 -7.05 2.01 -0.17
N CYS A 113 -5.77 2.00 -0.53
CA CYS A 113 -5.31 2.34 -1.89
C CYS A 113 -4.50 1.23 -2.59
N GLY A 114 -4.15 0.18 -1.86
CA GLY A 114 -3.47 -0.99 -2.37
C GLY A 114 -3.31 -2.05 -1.30
N ILE A 115 -3.14 -3.29 -1.74
CA ILE A 115 -2.82 -4.44 -0.91
C ILE A 115 -1.81 -5.29 -1.66
N ASP A 116 -0.82 -5.81 -0.95
CA ASP A 116 0.18 -6.74 -1.45
C ASP A 116 0.41 -7.85 -0.41
N SER A 117 1.37 -8.74 -0.69
CA SER A 117 1.59 -9.90 0.18
C SER A 117 2.04 -9.53 1.59
N ALA A 118 2.67 -8.38 1.79
CA ALA A 118 3.19 -7.98 3.09
C ALA A 118 2.24 -7.06 3.86
N GLY A 119 1.21 -6.50 3.23
CA GLY A 119 0.32 -5.56 3.91
C GLY A 119 -0.58 -4.78 2.97
N PHE A 120 -1.10 -3.66 3.47
CA PHE A 120 -1.93 -2.75 2.70
C PHE A 120 -1.62 -1.29 3.06
N ASP A 121 -1.88 -0.42 2.09
CA ASP A 121 -1.63 1.01 2.21
C ASP A 121 -2.94 1.77 2.38
N LEU A 122 -2.96 2.70 3.33
CA LEU A 122 -4.07 3.60 3.62
C LEU A 122 -3.69 5.04 3.34
N LEU A 123 -4.65 5.82 2.85
CA LEU A 123 -4.48 7.24 2.56
C LEU A 123 -5.56 8.08 3.25
N HIS A 124 -5.14 9.22 3.80
CA HIS A 124 -6.02 10.30 4.21
C HIS A 124 -5.40 11.63 3.81
N ARG A 125 -5.99 12.32 2.84
CA ARG A 125 -5.43 13.56 2.25
C ARG A 125 -4.00 13.33 1.73
N SER A 126 -3.00 14.02 2.32
CA SER A 126 -1.57 13.87 2.02
C SER A 126 -0.87 12.86 2.94
N SER A 127 -1.57 12.31 3.93
CA SER A 127 -1.03 11.30 4.84
C SER A 127 -1.20 9.90 4.24
N ALA A 128 -0.14 9.11 4.36
CA ALA A 128 -0.12 7.72 3.97
C ALA A 128 0.44 6.88 5.11
N VAL A 129 -0.19 5.74 5.37
CA VAL A 129 0.34 4.74 6.31
C VAL A 129 0.22 3.36 5.71
N ARG A 130 1.17 2.50 6.09
CA ARG A 130 1.19 1.09 5.73
C ARG A 130 0.89 0.26 6.95
N VAL A 131 0.02 -0.73 6.81
CA VAL A 131 -0.26 -1.74 7.82
C VAL A 131 0.28 -3.07 7.32
N GLU A 132 1.22 -3.62 8.07
CA GLU A 132 1.84 -4.91 7.72
C GLU A 132 0.99 -6.06 8.24
N PHE A 133 0.90 -7.13 7.44
CA PHE A 133 0.39 -8.40 7.93
C PHE A 133 1.45 -9.07 8.81
N PRO A 134 1.03 -9.79 9.88
CA PRO A 134 1.98 -10.56 10.70
C PRO A 134 2.75 -11.62 9.89
N GLU A 135 2.10 -12.18 8.87
CA GLU A 135 2.65 -13.18 7.97
C GLU A 135 2.26 -12.83 6.53
N PRO A 136 3.10 -13.14 5.52
CA PRO A 136 2.78 -12.86 4.14
C PRO A 136 1.52 -13.59 3.66
N VAL A 137 0.65 -12.87 2.94
CA VAL A 137 -0.55 -13.43 2.28
C VAL A 137 -0.31 -13.56 0.78
N ARG A 138 -0.85 -14.61 0.17
CA ARG A 138 -0.64 -14.94 -1.25
C ARG A 138 -1.95 -15.08 -2.03
N THR A 139 -3.06 -15.31 -1.34
CA THR A 139 -4.39 -15.49 -1.93
C THR A 139 -5.41 -14.47 -1.40
N PRO A 140 -6.52 -14.22 -2.13
CA PRO A 140 -7.60 -13.35 -1.64
C PRO A 140 -8.22 -13.84 -0.34
N ASN A 141 -8.31 -15.16 -0.15
CA ASN A 141 -8.86 -15.73 1.09
C ASN A 141 -7.91 -15.52 2.28
N GLU A 142 -6.61 -15.67 2.10
CA GLU A 142 -5.61 -15.34 3.14
C GLU A 142 -5.67 -13.86 3.51
N ALA A 143 -5.72 -12.97 2.51
CA ALA A 143 -5.87 -11.53 2.73
C ALA A 143 -7.13 -11.21 3.52
N ARG A 144 -8.27 -11.82 3.17
CA ARG A 144 -9.54 -11.67 3.91
C ARG A 144 -9.41 -12.10 5.37
N LEU A 145 -8.81 -13.26 5.63
CA LEU A 145 -8.61 -13.76 6.99
C LEU A 145 -7.70 -12.83 7.80
N ALA A 146 -6.61 -12.33 7.20
CA ALA A 146 -5.68 -11.42 7.84
C ALA A 146 -6.35 -10.06 8.16
N LEU A 147 -7.12 -9.50 7.22
CA LEU A 147 -7.89 -8.27 7.45
C LEU A 147 -8.90 -8.44 8.59
N VAL A 148 -9.66 -9.55 8.61
CA VAL A 148 -10.60 -9.83 9.71
C VAL A 148 -9.90 -9.94 11.05
N ALA A 149 -8.73 -10.58 11.11
CA ALA A 149 -7.94 -10.69 12.34
C ALA A 149 -7.47 -9.31 12.84
N LEU A 150 -6.93 -8.49 11.94
CA LEU A 150 -6.54 -7.11 12.25
C LEU A 150 -7.74 -6.26 12.72
N ALA A 151 -8.93 -6.47 12.15
CA ALA A 151 -10.12 -5.71 12.55
C ALA A 151 -10.56 -6.07 13.96
N LYS A 152 -10.48 -7.35 14.33
CA LYS A 152 -10.74 -7.82 15.70
C LYS A 152 -9.72 -7.23 16.68
N GLN A 153 -8.44 -7.23 16.31
CA GLN A 153 -7.38 -6.64 17.12
C GLN A 153 -7.60 -5.14 17.33
N ALA A 154 -7.89 -4.39 16.27
CA ALA A 154 -8.14 -2.95 16.35
C ALA A 154 -9.33 -2.62 17.27
N ARG A 155 -10.44 -3.36 17.13
CA ARG A 155 -11.62 -3.21 18.02
C ARG A 155 -11.28 -3.50 19.48
N ALA A 156 -10.49 -4.54 19.75
CA ALA A 156 -10.08 -4.88 21.12
C ALA A 156 -9.20 -3.76 21.74
N GLN A 157 -8.26 -3.21 20.97
CA GLN A 157 -7.40 -2.10 21.44
C GLN A 157 -8.22 -0.85 21.77
N ARG A 158 -9.17 -0.49 20.90
CA ARG A 158 -10.06 0.66 21.13
C ARG A 158 -10.94 0.48 22.37
N SER A 159 -11.47 -0.71 22.61
CA SER A 159 -12.27 -0.99 23.81
C SER A 159 -11.45 -0.93 25.10
N ALA A 160 -10.20 -1.41 25.06
CA ALA A 160 -9.29 -1.32 26.21
C ALA A 160 -8.98 0.14 26.55
N ALA A 161 -8.63 0.96 25.55
CA ALA A 161 -8.36 2.38 25.74
C ALA A 161 -9.57 3.20 26.22
N ALA A 162 -10.80 2.75 25.96
CA ALA A 162 -12.02 3.40 26.44
C ALA A 162 -12.39 3.02 27.88
N SER A 163 -11.71 2.02 28.45
CA SER A 163 -11.93 1.53 29.82
C SER A 163 -10.86 2.05 30.81
N GLU A 164 -9.86 2.78 30.30
CA GLU A 164 -8.83 3.51 31.04
C GLU A 164 -9.23 4.98 31.20
#